data_AF-A0A6J4TDJ0-F1
#
_entry.id   AF-A0A6J4TDJ0-F1
#
_cell.length_a   1.000
_cell.length_b   1.000
_cell.length_c   1.000
_cell.angle_alpha   90.00
_cell.angle_beta   90.00
_cell.angle_gamma   90.00
#
_symmetry.space_group_name_H-M   'P 1'
#
loop_
_entity.id
_entity.type
_entity.pdbx_description
1 polymer ?
#
loop_
_entity_poly.entity_id
_entity_poly.type
_entity_poly.pdbx_seq_one_letter_code
_entity_poly.pdbx_strand_id
1 'polypeptide(L)' 'MNDVLLAAQPTKTFVTVDQVAALATFLCRDEASAITGANLSMDGGWTAQ' A
#
# COMPACT_ATOMS: atom_id res chain seq x y z
N MET A 1 19.72 -7.79 -6.81
CA MET A 1 18.27 -8.11 -6.76
C MET A 1 17.52 -7.06 -5.92
N ASN A 2 17.93 -6.82 -4.67
CA ASN A 2 17.30 -5.81 -3.79
C ASN A 2 17.36 -4.38 -4.35
N ASP A 3 18.45 -3.99 -4.99
CA ASP A 3 18.64 -2.63 -5.51
C ASP A 3 17.68 -2.27 -6.65
N VAL A 4 17.18 -3.27 -7.39
CA VAL A 4 16.32 -3.06 -8.56
C VAL A 4 14.86 -2.86 -8.15
N LEU A 5 14.41 -3.54 -7.10
CA LEU A 5 13.03 -3.42 -6.60
C LEU A 5 12.80 -2.13 -5.80
N LEU A 6 13.83 -1.64 -5.09
CA LEU A 6 13.76 -0.39 -4.32
C LEU A 6 13.91 0.87 -5.17
N ALA A 7 14.45 0.75 -6.39
CA ALA A 7 14.68 1.89 -7.28
C ALA A 7 13.38 2.54 -7.78
N ALA A 8 12.32 1.76 -7.92
CA ALA A 8 11.03 2.23 -8.43
C ALA A 8 10.03 2.63 -7.31
N GLN A 9 10.42 2.48 -6.04
CA GLN A 9 9.69 3.06 -4.91
C GLN A 9 10.32 4.38 -4.46
N PRO A 10 9.66 5.53 -4.63
CA PRO A 10 10.12 6.82 -4.11
C PRO A 10 10.54 6.80 -2.63
N THR A 11 9.83 6.03 -1.80
CA THR A 11 10.13 5.87 -0.37
C THR A 11 11.35 4.99 -0.08
N LYS A 12 11.86 4.26 -1.09
CA LYS A 12 12.99 3.33 -1.00
C LYS A 12 12.90 2.34 0.16
N THR A 13 11.68 2.03 0.58
CA THR A 13 11.39 1.13 1.69
C THR A 13 10.25 0.21 1.27
N PHE A 14 10.46 -1.10 1.39
CA PHE A 14 9.43 -2.07 1.06
C PHE A 14 8.18 -1.87 1.91
N VAL A 15 7.02 -2.06 1.27
CA VAL A 15 5.77 -2.23 1.99
C VAL A 15 5.86 -3.51 2.82
N THR A 16 5.59 -3.40 4.12
CA THR A 16 5.70 -4.52 5.05
C THR A 16 4.39 -5.29 5.14
N VAL A 17 4.46 -6.56 5.56
CA VAL A 17 3.26 -7.38 5.82
C VAL A 17 2.36 -6.71 6.86
N ASP A 18 2.95 -6.05 7.87
CA ASP A 18 2.19 -5.34 8.91
C ASP A 18 1.40 -4.15 8.34
N GLN A 19 1.96 -3.42 7.37
CA GLN A 19 1.25 -2.33 6.70
C GLN A 19 0.07 -2.86 5.86
N VAL A 20 0.25 -3.98 5.17
CA VAL A 20 -0.84 -4.64 4.42
C VAL A 20 -1.94 -5.12 5.36
N ALA A 21 -1.56 -5.76 6.47
CA ALA A 21 -2.51 -6.22 7.49
C ALA A 21 -3.27 -5.05 8.13
N ALA A 22 -2.60 -3.91 8.37
CA ALA A 22 -3.22 -2.71 8.89
C ALA A 22 -4.27 -2.13 7.93
N LEU A 23 -3.97 -2.02 6.63
CA LEU A 23 -4.97 -1.57 5.65
C LEU A 23 -6.15 -2.53 5.58
N ALA A 24 -5.89 -3.84 5.50
CA ALA A 24 -6.96 -4.84 5.47
C ALA A 24 -7.85 -4.74 6.72
N THR A 25 -7.25 -4.56 7.89
CA THR A 25 -7.98 -4.37 9.15
C THR A 25 -8.79 -3.08 9.15
N PHE A 26 -8.25 -1.98 8.62
CA PHE A 26 -8.97 -0.71 8.48
C PHE A 26 -10.21 -0.85 7.58
N LEU A 27 -10.09 -1.57 6.45
CA LEU A 27 -11.21 -1.80 5.53
C LEU A 27 -12.36 -2.62 6.14
N CYS A 28 -12.13 -3.33 7.25
CA CYS A 28 -13.17 -4.05 7.99
C CYS A 28 -13.87 -3.21 9.06
N ARG A 29 -13.51 -1.94 9.25
CA ARG A 29 -14.11 -1.05 10.27
C ARG A 29 -15.25 -0.22 9.71
N ASP A 30 -16.08 0.32 10.60
CA ASP A 30 -17.25 1.13 10.25
C ASP A 30 -16.87 2.41 9.48
N GLU A 31 -15.70 2.99 9.77
CA GLU A 31 -15.21 4.20 9.09
C GLU A 31 -14.91 3.97 7.60
N ALA A 32 -14.65 2.72 7.20
CA ALA A 32 -14.40 2.34 5.81
C ALA A 32 -15.68 1.91 5.06
N SER A 33 -16.85 1.99 5.67
CA SER A 33 -18.13 1.47 5.12
C SER A 33 -18.51 1.99 3.73
N ALA A 34 -18.03 3.18 3.34
CA ALA A 34 -18.28 3.77 2.02
C ALA A 34 -17.18 3.45 0.99
N ILE A 35 -16.10 2.77 1.38
CA ILE A 35 -15.00 2.40 0.48
C ILE A 35 -15.37 1.09 -0.21
N THR A 36 -15.86 1.17 -1.44
CA THR A 36 -16.28 0.01 -2.23
C THR A 36 -15.93 0.19 -3.71
N GLY A 37 -15.52 -0.90 -4.37
CA GLY A 37 -15.17 -0.91 -5.80
C GLY A 37 -13.92 -0.08 -6.18
N ALA A 38 -13.13 0.34 -5.20
CA ALA A 38 -11.96 1.19 -5.42
C ALA A 38 -10.65 0.40 -5.29
N ASN A 39 -9.66 0.76 -6.12
CA ASN A 39 -8.29 0.30 -5.95
C ASN A 39 -7.55 1.28 -5.03
N LEU A 40 -7.09 0.81 -3.88
CA LEU A 40 -6.26 1.58 -2.95
C LEU A 40 -4.79 1.17 -3.11
N SER A 41 -3.97 2.06 -3.68
CA SER A 41 -2.57 1.74 -3.91
C SER A 41 -1.74 1.84 -2.63
N MET A 42 -0.99 0.77 -2.32
CA MET A 42 0.05 0.72 -1.30
C MET A 42 1.35 0.25 -1.96
N ASP A 43 2.00 1.15 -2.67
CA ASP A 43 3.11 0.80 -3.57
C ASP A 43 4.35 1.67 -3.37
N GLY A 44 4.39 2.48 -2.30
CA GLY A 44 5.50 3.38 -2.00
C GLY A 44 5.67 4.54 -2.98
N GLY A 45 4.66 4.87 -3.78
CA GLY A 45 4.68 5.94 -4.78
C GLY A 45 4.98 5.46 -6.21
N TRP A 46 4.90 4.15 -6.46
CA TRP A 46 5.17 3.56 -7.78
C TRP A 46 4.18 4.04 -8.85
N THR A 47 2.89 4.05 -8.55
CA THR A 47 1.81 4.45 -9.48
C THR A 47 1.69 5.96 -9.67
N ALA A 48 2.43 6.77 -8.91
CA ALA A 48 2.35 8.24 -8.93
C ALA A 48 3.36 8.92 -9.87
N GLN A 49 4.19 8.13 -10.59
CA GLN A 49 5.13 8.64 -11.60
C GLN A 49 4.46 9.12 -12.88
#